data_AF-A0A5J4WWH6-F1
#
_entry.id   AF-A0A5J4WWH6-F1
#
_cell.length_a   1.000
_cell.length_b   1.000
_cell.length_c   1.000
_cell.angle_alpha   90.00
_cell.angle_beta   90.00
_cell.angle_gamma   90.00
#
_symmetry.space_group_name_H-M   'P 1'
#
loop_
_entity.id
_entity.type
_entity.pdbx_description
1 polymer ?
#
loop_
_entity_poly.entity_id
_entity_poly.type
_entity_poly.pdbx_seq_one_letter_code
_entity_poly.pdbx_strand_id
1 'polypeptide(L)'
;MNSQSQSFNIGTDASGRFAEIPLLVNGLLSDDPEMRAHITERLVSIALQDEDFGSSLSDLQLSPLISMLKSSDEEKSQTGCDGLSIIVKKSEKLRQSLIRNGFLEIARFELIDESRPVHVHSNILSIILDLITNGCDVFEMSGILSIVRKVG
;
A
#
# COMPACT_ATOMS: atom_id res chain seq x y z
N MET A 1 51.53 -15.93 6.69
CA MET A 1 50.83 -15.22 7.79
C MET A 1 50.93 -13.74 7.44
N ASN A 2 49.91 -12.97 7.12
CA ASN A 2 48.45 -13.11 7.23
C ASN A 2 47.79 -12.43 6.02
N SER A 3 46.81 -13.10 5.43
CA SER A 3 45.82 -12.49 4.53
C SER A 3 44.78 -11.79 5.40
N GLN A 4 44.68 -10.46 5.33
CA GLN A 4 43.55 -9.74 5.93
C GLN A 4 42.44 -9.64 4.88
N SER A 5 41.43 -10.48 5.05
CA SER A 5 40.13 -10.35 4.40
C SER A 5 39.45 -9.10 4.94
N GLN A 6 39.31 -8.06 4.11
CA GLN A 6 38.38 -6.97 4.37
C GLN A 6 36.97 -7.44 4.02
N SER A 7 36.21 -7.82 5.04
CA SER A 7 34.77 -8.00 4.93
C SER A 7 34.12 -6.63 4.72
N PHE A 8 33.69 -6.35 3.50
CA PHE A 8 32.76 -5.25 3.22
C PHE A 8 31.43 -5.57 3.91
N ASN A 9 31.24 -5.03 5.12
CA ASN A 9 29.91 -4.89 5.70
C ASN A 9 29.15 -3.87 4.83
N ILE A 10 28.34 -4.37 3.89
CA ILE A 10 27.26 -3.57 3.32
C ILE A 10 26.24 -3.43 4.44
N GLY A 11 26.42 -2.41 5.28
CA GLY A 11 25.32 -1.88 6.06
C GLY A 11 24.28 -1.39 5.06
N THR A 12 23.10 -2.01 5.04
CA THR A 12 21.92 -1.49 4.37
C THR A 12 21.52 -0.21 5.09
N ASP A 13 22.16 0.89 4.71
CA ASP A 13 21.82 2.22 5.18
C ASP A 13 20.40 2.58 4.69
N ALA A 14 19.65 3.31 5.51
CA ALA A 14 18.35 3.81 5.11
C ALA A 14 18.46 4.68 3.82
N SER A 15 19.63 5.27 3.58
CA SER A 15 19.95 6.14 2.44
C SER A 15 19.78 5.44 1.08
N GLY A 16 20.24 4.19 0.94
CA GLY A 16 20.06 3.40 -0.27
C GLY A 16 18.59 3.00 -0.50
N ARG A 17 17.83 2.75 0.58
CA ARG A 17 16.41 2.39 0.51
C ARG A 17 15.52 3.58 0.12
N PHE A 18 15.82 4.79 0.59
CA PHE A 18 15.15 6.02 0.14
C PHE A 18 15.39 6.32 -1.35
N ALA A 19 16.54 5.95 -1.90
CA ALA A 19 16.83 6.08 -3.33
C ALA A 19 16.14 5.00 -4.18
N GLU A 20 15.89 3.82 -3.60
CA GLU A 20 15.23 2.70 -4.27
C GLU A 20 13.72 2.93 -4.44
N ILE A 21 13.04 3.57 -3.47
CA ILE A 21 11.58 3.77 -3.53
C ILE A 21 11.15 4.56 -4.78
N PRO A 22 11.72 5.74 -5.11
CA PRO A 22 11.34 6.45 -6.34
C PRO A 22 11.52 5.62 -7.61
N LEU A 23 12.55 4.76 -7.66
CA LEU A 23 12.78 3.86 -8.79
C LEU A 23 11.74 2.74 -8.87
N LEU A 24 11.36 2.18 -7.71
CA LEU A 24 10.28 1.20 -7.61
C LEU A 24 8.93 1.83 -8.00
N VAL A 25 8.65 3.06 -7.55
CA VAL A 25 7.43 3.78 -7.93
C VAL A 25 7.32 3.97 -9.44
N ASN A 26 8.42 4.25 -10.14
CA ASN A 26 8.41 4.33 -11.60
C ASN A 26 8.02 3.00 -12.25
N GLY A 27 8.49 1.87 -11.71
CA GLY A 27 8.10 0.58 -12.25
C GLY A 27 6.67 0.15 -11.87
N LEU A 28 6.06 0.70 -10.83
CA LEU A 28 4.61 0.57 -10.58
C LEU A 28 3.76 1.30 -11.63
N LEU A 29 4.34 2.28 -12.32
CA LEU A 29 3.72 2.98 -13.43
C LEU A 29 3.97 2.28 -14.78
N SER A 30 4.70 1.16 -14.80
CA SER A 30 4.95 0.38 -16.01
C SER A 30 3.66 -0.25 -16.56
N ASP A 31 3.58 -0.37 -17.88
CA ASP A 31 2.51 -1.10 -18.56
C ASP A 31 2.70 -2.62 -18.46
N ASP A 32 3.89 -3.09 -18.07
CA ASP A 32 4.22 -4.51 -17.86
C ASP A 32 3.63 -5.04 -16.53
N PRO A 33 2.65 -5.96 -16.57
CA PRO A 33 2.02 -6.48 -15.38
C PRO A 33 2.91 -7.31 -14.47
N GLU A 34 3.79 -8.14 -15.04
CA GLU A 34 4.70 -8.98 -14.26
C GLU A 34 5.68 -8.09 -13.50
N MET A 35 6.18 -7.05 -14.18
CA MET A 35 7.02 -6.04 -13.56
C MET A 35 6.29 -5.31 -12.42
N ARG A 36 5.03 -4.89 -12.62
CA ARG A 36 4.24 -4.25 -11.55
C ARG A 36 4.04 -5.17 -10.34
N ALA A 37 3.71 -6.44 -10.57
CA ALA A 37 3.52 -7.42 -9.50
C ALA A 37 4.81 -7.61 -8.70
N HIS A 38 5.93 -7.87 -9.37
CA HIS A 38 7.24 -8.03 -8.72
C HIS A 38 7.65 -6.78 -7.92
N ILE A 39 7.42 -5.59 -8.48
CA ILE A 39 7.74 -4.33 -7.79
C ILE A 39 6.82 -4.10 -6.61
N THR A 40 5.54 -4.46 -6.71
CA THR A 40 4.58 -4.40 -5.60
C THR A 40 5.01 -5.31 -4.46
N GLU A 41 5.36 -6.56 -4.74
CA GLU A 41 5.86 -7.51 -3.74
C GLU A 41 7.12 -6.98 -3.04
N ARG A 42 8.04 -6.39 -3.81
CA ARG A 42 9.27 -5.80 -3.26
C ARG A 42 8.96 -4.60 -2.38
N LEU A 43 8.06 -3.72 -2.80
CA LEU A 43 7.66 -2.55 -2.02
C LEU A 43 6.96 -2.94 -0.70
N VAL A 44 6.07 -3.92 -0.75
CA VAL A 44 5.42 -4.49 0.44
C VAL A 44 6.45 -5.12 1.37
N SER A 45 7.42 -5.86 0.82
CA SER A 45 8.50 -6.47 1.62
C SER A 45 9.35 -5.43 2.34
N ILE A 46 9.71 -4.33 1.66
CA ILE A 46 10.44 -3.22 2.28
C ILE A 46 9.59 -2.58 3.38
N ALA A 47 8.30 -2.31 3.11
CA ALA A 47 7.39 -1.71 4.09
C ALA A 47 7.30 -2.51 5.39
N LEU A 48 7.25 -3.84 5.29
CA LEU A 48 7.17 -4.74 6.44
C LEU A 48 8.52 -4.91 7.18
N GLN A 49 9.65 -4.73 6.50
CA GLN A 49 10.97 -4.83 7.11
C GLN A 49 11.41 -3.52 7.79
N ASP A 50 10.95 -2.38 7.27
CA ASP A 50 11.33 -1.04 7.74
C ASP A 50 10.29 -0.42 8.69
N GLU A 51 9.45 -1.23 9.36
CA GLU A 51 8.45 -0.70 10.30
C GLU A 51 9.06 0.23 11.36
N ASP A 52 10.33 0.06 11.72
CA ASP A 52 11.04 0.91 12.69
C ASP A 52 11.63 2.21 12.11
N PHE A 53 11.78 2.34 10.79
CA PHE A 53 12.40 3.49 10.12
C PHE A 53 11.40 4.61 9.80
N GLY A 54 10.78 5.19 10.83
CA GLY A 54 10.06 6.48 10.77
C GLY A 54 8.81 6.52 9.86
N SER A 55 7.87 7.42 10.17
CA SER A 55 6.59 7.53 9.43
C SER A 55 6.74 7.96 7.96
N SER A 56 7.83 8.64 7.61
CA SER A 56 8.01 9.21 6.27
C SER A 56 8.20 8.16 5.17
N LEU A 57 8.75 6.98 5.50
CA LEU A 57 8.98 5.93 4.51
C LEU A 57 7.69 5.18 4.20
N SER A 58 6.89 4.89 5.23
CA SER A 58 5.57 4.25 5.08
C SER A 58 4.63 5.11 4.24
N ASP A 59 4.65 6.44 4.41
CA ASP A 59 3.77 7.35 3.68
C ASP A 59 4.14 7.39 2.16
N LEU A 60 5.43 7.29 1.84
CA LEU A 60 5.94 7.25 0.46
C LEU A 60 5.58 5.93 -0.25
N GLN A 61 5.44 4.84 0.50
CA GLN A 61 5.11 3.51 -0.02
C GLN A 61 3.62 3.29 -0.23
N LEU A 62 2.77 3.86 0.63
CA LEU A 62 1.31 3.68 0.54
C LEU A 62 0.70 4.47 -0.62
N SER A 63 1.23 5.66 -0.93
CA SER A 63 0.69 6.54 -1.99
C SER A 63 0.63 5.90 -3.39
N PRO A 64 1.69 5.19 -3.85
CA PRO A 64 1.64 4.42 -5.10
C PRO A 64 0.59 3.32 -5.11
N LEU A 65 0.47 2.54 -4.02
CA LEU A 65 -0.49 1.45 -3.93
C LEU A 65 -1.94 1.95 -3.94
N ILE A 66 -2.20 3.06 -3.25
CA ILE A 66 -3.50 3.76 -3.30
C ILE A 66 -3.80 4.27 -4.72
N SER A 67 -2.78 4.80 -5.41
CA SER A 67 -2.93 5.28 -6.80
C SER A 67 -3.27 4.13 -7.75
N MET A 68 -2.63 2.97 -7.57
CA MET A 68 -2.93 1.76 -8.33
C MET A 68 -4.34 1.25 -8.04
N LEU A 69 -4.73 1.16 -6.77
CA LEU A 69 -6.07 0.74 -6.34
C LEU A 69 -7.20 1.49 -7.08
N LYS A 70 -7.01 2.80 -7.32
CA LYS A 70 -7.97 3.70 -7.97
C LYS A 70 -7.92 3.69 -9.50
N SER A 71 -7.05 2.88 -10.09
CA SER A 71 -6.85 2.78 -11.53
C SER A 71 -8.10 2.22 -12.22
N SER A 72 -8.46 2.78 -13.37
CA SER A 72 -9.49 2.19 -14.23
C SER A 72 -9.03 0.91 -14.93
N ASP A 73 -7.73 0.65 -14.94
CA ASP A 73 -7.15 -0.63 -15.34
C ASP A 73 -7.37 -1.67 -14.23
N GLU A 74 -8.05 -2.76 -14.57
CA GLU A 74 -8.48 -3.80 -13.62
C GLU A 74 -7.30 -4.51 -12.96
N GLU A 75 -6.30 -4.90 -13.74
CA GLU A 75 -5.13 -5.64 -13.24
C GLU A 75 -4.27 -4.76 -12.34
N LYS A 76 -4.08 -3.48 -12.72
CA LYS A 76 -3.36 -2.50 -11.90
C LYS A 76 -4.11 -2.20 -10.60
N SER A 77 -5.44 -2.07 -10.66
CA SER A 77 -6.29 -1.91 -9.47
C SER A 77 -6.19 -3.13 -8.55
N GLN A 78 -6.25 -4.34 -9.11
CA GLN A 78 -6.12 -5.58 -8.36
C GLN A 78 -4.74 -5.69 -7.69
N THR A 79 -3.67 -5.39 -8.41
CA THR A 79 -2.31 -5.40 -7.87
C THR A 79 -2.16 -4.44 -6.68
N GLY A 80 -2.74 -3.24 -6.79
CA GLY A 80 -2.77 -2.28 -5.68
C GLY A 80 -3.57 -2.78 -4.49
N CYS A 81 -4.69 -3.47 -4.74
CA CYS A 81 -5.52 -4.11 -3.73
C CYS A 81 -4.74 -5.22 -2.99
N ASP A 82 -4.10 -6.12 -3.71
CA ASP A 82 -3.35 -7.24 -3.12
C ASP A 82 -2.20 -6.72 -2.23
N GLY A 83 -1.46 -5.71 -2.71
CA GLY A 83 -0.39 -5.08 -1.95
C GLY A 83 -0.88 -4.43 -0.66
N LEU A 84 -1.96 -3.64 -0.72
CA LEU A 84 -2.55 -3.01 0.46
C LEU A 84 -3.14 -4.04 1.42
N SER A 85 -3.78 -5.09 0.91
CA SER A 85 -4.36 -6.17 1.71
C SER A 85 -3.30 -6.85 2.58
N ILE A 86 -2.13 -7.15 2.00
CA ILE A 86 -0.99 -7.72 2.74
C ILE A 86 -0.53 -6.78 3.85
N ILE A 87 -0.37 -5.48 3.53
CA ILE A 87 0.06 -4.47 4.51
C ILE A 87 -0.93 -4.39 5.67
N VAL A 88 -2.23 -4.27 5.37
CA VAL A 88 -3.29 -4.12 6.37
C VAL A 88 -3.34 -5.33 7.31
N LYS A 89 -3.23 -6.53 6.75
CA LYS A 89 -3.28 -7.79 7.51
C LYS A 89 -2.05 -8.02 8.38
N LYS A 90 -0.87 -7.54 7.96
CA LYS A 90 0.40 -7.87 8.63
C LYS A 90 0.88 -6.82 9.63
N SER A 91 0.49 -5.56 9.49
CA SER A 91 1.10 -4.46 10.24
C SER A 91 0.10 -3.47 10.81
N GLU A 92 0.05 -3.36 12.14
CA GLU A 92 -0.75 -2.33 12.80
C GLU A 92 -0.24 -0.92 12.52
N LYS A 93 1.07 -0.71 12.53
CA LYS A 93 1.67 0.61 12.30
C LYS A 93 1.40 1.13 10.88
N LEU A 94 1.46 0.25 9.89
CA LEU A 94 1.15 0.61 8.51
C LEU A 94 -0.36 0.77 8.30
N ARG A 95 -1.21 -0.04 8.95
CA ARG A 95 -2.66 0.24 8.98
C ARG A 95 -2.94 1.65 9.49
N GLN A 96 -2.38 2.01 10.64
CA GLN A 96 -2.57 3.33 11.24
C GLN A 96 -2.03 4.45 10.33
N SER A 97 -0.92 4.22 9.63
CA SER A 97 -0.42 5.18 8.64
C SER A 97 -1.33 5.30 7.42
N LEU A 98 -1.92 4.20 6.94
CA LEU A 98 -2.90 4.21 5.84
C LEU A 98 -4.13 5.06 6.19
N ILE A 99 -4.66 4.90 7.41
CA ILE A 99 -5.77 5.71 7.91
C ILE A 99 -5.36 7.18 8.05
N ARG A 100 -4.21 7.46 8.69
CA ARG A 100 -3.67 8.82 8.84
C ARG A 100 -3.45 9.53 7.51
N ASN A 101 -3.11 8.79 6.46
CA ASN A 101 -2.90 9.32 5.11
C ASN A 101 -4.21 9.55 4.34
N GLY A 102 -5.37 9.46 4.99
CA GLY A 102 -6.65 9.82 4.42
C GLY A 102 -7.25 8.76 3.49
N PHE A 103 -6.87 7.48 3.68
CA PHE A 103 -7.45 6.39 2.89
C PHE A 103 -8.98 6.35 2.99
N LEU A 104 -9.54 6.67 4.17
CA LEU A 104 -10.97 6.59 4.38
C LEU A 104 -11.75 7.67 3.60
N GLU A 105 -11.20 8.88 3.53
CA GLU A 105 -11.73 9.96 2.70
C GLU A 105 -11.65 9.58 1.23
N ILE A 106 -10.52 9.04 0.78
CA ILE A 106 -10.34 8.54 -0.59
C ILE A 106 -11.39 7.49 -0.91
N ALA A 107 -11.55 6.47 -0.06
CA ALA A 107 -12.54 5.42 -0.25
C ALA A 107 -13.96 5.99 -0.35
N ARG A 108 -14.30 6.98 0.48
CA ARG A 108 -15.59 7.67 0.40
C ARG A 108 -15.80 8.38 -0.94
N PHE A 109 -14.81 9.11 -1.45
CA PHE A 109 -14.92 9.78 -2.75
C PHE A 109 -15.10 8.79 -3.89
N GLU A 110 -14.31 7.73 -3.91
CA GLU A 110 -14.31 6.73 -4.97
C GLU A 110 -15.61 5.91 -4.99
N LEU A 111 -16.14 5.54 -3.82
CA LEU A 111 -17.36 4.74 -3.70
C LEU A 111 -18.66 5.52 -3.99
N ILE A 112 -18.63 6.86 -3.90
CA ILE A 112 -19.79 7.70 -4.26
C ILE A 112 -19.84 7.98 -5.76
N ASP A 113 -18.69 7.93 -6.44
CA ASP A 113 -18.60 8.14 -7.87
C ASP A 113 -19.06 6.89 -8.64
N GLU A 114 -20.33 6.89 -9.05
CA GLU A 114 -20.95 5.81 -9.83
C GLU A 114 -20.35 5.67 -11.25
N SER A 115 -19.51 6.62 -11.70
CA SER A 115 -18.81 6.50 -12.98
C SER A 115 -17.54 5.66 -12.90
N ARG A 116 -17.07 5.33 -11.69
CA ARG A 116 -15.90 4.47 -11.51
C ARG A 116 -16.21 3.03 -11.90
N PRO A 117 -15.21 2.30 -12.44
CA PRO A 117 -15.38 0.88 -12.72
C PRO A 117 -15.71 0.07 -11.46
N VAL A 118 -16.57 -0.95 -11.62
CA VAL A 118 -17.05 -1.82 -10.53
C VAL A 118 -15.89 -2.49 -9.77
N HIS A 119 -14.81 -2.85 -10.47
CA HIS A 119 -13.63 -3.46 -9.85
C HIS A 119 -12.93 -2.50 -8.87
N VAL A 120 -12.91 -1.20 -9.16
CA VAL A 120 -12.35 -0.19 -8.24
C VAL A 120 -13.15 -0.14 -6.95
N HIS A 121 -14.49 -0.12 -7.05
CA HIS A 121 -15.37 -0.17 -5.88
C HIS A 121 -15.15 -1.46 -5.07
N SER A 122 -15.11 -2.61 -5.75
CA SER A 122 -14.94 -3.92 -5.12
C SER A 122 -13.59 -4.05 -4.39
N ASN A 123 -12.52 -3.53 -5.00
CA ASN A 123 -11.20 -3.54 -4.41
C ASN A 123 -11.10 -2.60 -3.20
N ILE A 124 -11.67 -1.40 -3.28
CA ILE A 124 -11.73 -0.48 -2.14
C ILE A 124 -12.54 -1.09 -0.97
N LEU A 125 -13.68 -1.71 -1.26
CA LEU A 125 -14.48 -2.41 -0.26
C LEU A 125 -13.70 -3.57 0.38
N SER A 126 -12.88 -4.29 -0.39
CA SER A 126 -12.02 -5.36 0.13
C SER A 126 -10.99 -4.82 1.13
N ILE A 127 -10.37 -3.67 0.86
CA ILE A 127 -9.44 -3.03 1.81
C ILE A 127 -10.17 -2.53 3.07
N ILE A 128 -11.38 -1.96 2.92
CA ILE A 128 -12.21 -1.58 4.08
C ILE A 128 -12.51 -2.81 4.95
N LEU A 129 -12.89 -3.94 4.34
CA LEU A 129 -13.16 -5.18 5.05
C LEU A 129 -11.91 -5.70 5.76
N ASP A 130 -10.75 -5.65 5.11
CA ASP A 130 -9.47 -6.02 5.73
C ASP A 130 -9.17 -5.11 6.93
N LEU A 131 -9.40 -3.80 6.84
CA LEU A 131 -9.19 -2.89 7.97
C LEU A 131 -10.11 -3.22 9.15
N ILE A 132 -11.40 -3.46 8.89
CA ILE A 132 -12.38 -3.84 9.93
C ILE A 132 -12.00 -5.16 10.60
N THR A 133 -11.67 -6.17 9.81
CA THR A 133 -11.34 -7.52 10.32
C THR A 133 -9.98 -7.58 11.02
N ASN A 134 -9.10 -6.61 10.78
CA ASN A 134 -7.79 -6.49 11.42
C ASN A 134 -7.75 -5.41 12.52
N GLY A 135 -8.90 -5.11 13.13
CA GLY A 135 -8.97 -4.36 14.39
C GLY A 135 -8.81 -2.85 14.26
N CYS A 136 -9.10 -2.26 13.10
CA CYS A 136 -9.23 -0.82 12.98
C CYS A 136 -10.46 -0.34 13.76
N ASP A 137 -10.38 0.84 14.39
CA ASP A 137 -11.46 1.37 15.22
C ASP A 137 -12.72 1.64 14.38
N VAL A 138 -13.84 1.08 14.83
CA VAL A 138 -15.16 1.27 14.22
C VAL A 138 -15.56 2.75 14.20
N PHE A 139 -15.08 3.56 15.15
CA PHE A 139 -15.32 5.00 15.16
C PHE A 139 -14.61 5.73 14.01
N GLU A 140 -13.37 5.34 13.69
CA GLU A 140 -12.64 5.83 12.52
C GLU A 140 -13.38 5.45 11.23
N MET A 141 -14.01 4.27 11.21
CA MET A 141 -14.76 3.74 10.06
C MET A 141 -16.19 4.30 9.89
N SER A 142 -16.70 5.05 10.87
CA SER A 142 -18.11 5.49 10.91
C SER A 142 -18.54 6.28 9.67
N GLY A 143 -17.64 7.08 9.09
CA GLY A 143 -17.87 7.86 7.86
C GLY A 143 -18.01 7.01 6.59
N ILE A 144 -17.50 5.77 6.60
CA ILE A 144 -17.57 4.81 5.49
C ILE A 144 -18.78 3.88 5.63
N LEU A 145 -19.15 3.50 6.86
CA LEU A 145 -20.26 2.57 7.10
C LEU A 145 -21.58 3.03 6.46
N SER A 146 -21.83 4.34 6.44
CA SER A 146 -23.00 4.91 5.76
C SER A 146 -23.00 4.69 4.24
N ILE A 147 -21.82 4.60 3.63
CA ILE A 147 -21.62 4.42 2.18
C ILE A 147 -21.70 2.95 1.84
N VAL A 148 -21.01 2.07 2.58
CA VAL A 148 -21.05 0.62 2.37
C VAL A 148 -22.49 0.11 2.41
N ARG A 149 -23.31 0.63 3.32
CA ARG A 149 -24.75 0.30 3.43
C ARG A 149 -25.58 0.70 2.20
N LYS A 150 -25.11 1.62 1.37
CA LYS A 150 -25.80 2.07 0.16
C LYS A 150 -25.41 1.24 -1.06
N VAL A 151 -24.22 0.64 -1.05
CA VAL A 151 -23.64 -0.09 -2.19
C VAL A 151 -23.82 -1.61 -2.07
N GLY A 152 -23.99 -2.13 -0.84
CA GLY A 152 -24.40 -3.53 -0.57
C GLY A 152 -25.91 -3.67 -0.40
#